data_AF-A0AAD6A6T7-F1
#
_entry.id   AF-A0AAD6A6T7-F1
#
_cell.length_a   1.000
_cell.length_b   1.000
_cell.length_c   1.000
_cell.angle_alpha   90.00
_cell.angle_beta   90.00
_cell.angle_gamma   90.00
#
_symmetry.space_group_name_H-M   'P 1'
#
loop_
_entity.id
_entity.type
_entity.pdbx_description
1 polymer ?
#
loop_
_entity_poly.entity_id
_entity_poly.type
_entity_poly.pdbx_seq_one_letter_code
_entity_poly.pdbx_strand_id
1 'polypeptide(L)'
;MSSARQKSEGQRGGRSKTSPLPDPANATLEVAQATALDAELLQSMMESLKAEVFGKIDSLSSSLLKESIRPLQDKVEQHGQTVLELERAATDHSGRITELEATVSRLMAQAKDIDDRCEDLEGRSRRNNIRLVGISEGMEGPRPTEFIAKLLEEILRLDEKPQLDRAHPTLRDRPREGDTPRPFVVRVHYFHTRNEILGRAGDLSPLLCQGILGVVRHEPLI
;
A
#
# COMPACT_ATOMS: atom_id res chain seq x y z
N MET A 1 -88.08 -67.80 -47.24
CA MET A 1 -88.08 -69.25 -47.47
C MET A 1 -87.50 -69.53 -48.85
N SER A 2 -86.85 -70.69 -48.96
CA SER A 2 -85.89 -71.17 -49.96
C SER A 2 -86.32 -71.21 -51.44
N SER A 3 -85.30 -71.55 -52.25
CA SER A 3 -85.31 -72.29 -53.54
C SER A 3 -85.46 -71.47 -54.83
N ALA A 4 -84.91 -71.85 -55.99
CA ALA A 4 -83.89 -72.82 -56.43
C ALA A 4 -83.85 -72.75 -57.98
N ARG A 5 -82.69 -73.06 -58.60
CA ARG A 5 -82.50 -73.57 -60.01
C ARG A 5 -83.01 -72.66 -61.16
N GLN A 6 -82.52 -72.67 -62.41
CA GLN A 6 -81.77 -73.63 -63.23
C GLN A 6 -81.19 -72.96 -64.51
N LYS A 7 -80.09 -73.53 -65.03
CA LYS A 7 -79.57 -73.63 -66.42
C LYS A 7 -80.30 -72.94 -67.60
N SER A 8 -79.53 -72.45 -68.59
CA SER A 8 -79.24 -73.19 -69.86
C SER A 8 -78.50 -72.35 -70.94
N GLU A 9 -77.89 -73.09 -71.87
CA GLU A 9 -76.89 -72.72 -72.89
C GLU A 9 -77.47 -72.23 -74.25
N GLY A 10 -76.58 -71.63 -75.06
CA GLY A 10 -76.56 -71.70 -76.54
C GLY A 10 -76.42 -70.34 -77.24
N GLN A 11 -75.70 -70.12 -78.35
CA GLN A 11 -74.75 -70.91 -79.13
C GLN A 11 -74.08 -70.01 -80.21
N ARG A 12 -72.75 -70.16 -80.37
CA ARG A 12 -71.84 -70.03 -81.54
C ARG A 12 -72.14 -69.15 -82.78
N GLY A 13 -71.09 -68.42 -83.17
CA GLY A 13 -70.63 -68.19 -84.56
C GLY A 13 -69.57 -67.08 -84.59
N GLY A 14 -68.27 -67.35 -84.64
CA GLY A 14 -67.52 -67.65 -85.86
C GLY A 14 -66.02 -67.35 -85.64
N ARG A 15 -65.15 -68.14 -86.27
CA ARG A 15 -63.71 -68.27 -85.99
C ARG A 15 -62.91 -67.71 -87.16
N SER A 16 -61.98 -66.78 -86.92
CA SER A 16 -60.74 -66.71 -87.73
C SER A 16 -59.55 -66.18 -86.91
N LYS A 17 -58.56 -67.08 -86.86
CA LYS A 17 -57.14 -67.10 -86.50
C LYS A 17 -56.42 -65.88 -85.90
N THR A 18 -55.60 -66.23 -84.89
CA THR A 18 -54.71 -65.48 -83.99
C THR A 18 -53.36 -65.08 -84.62
N SER A 19 -52.78 -63.96 -84.17
CA SER A 19 -51.37 -63.74 -83.69
C SER A 19 -51.08 -62.23 -83.58
N PRO A 20 -50.08 -61.77 -82.80
CA PRO A 20 -49.85 -61.93 -81.37
C PRO A 20 -49.96 -60.58 -80.61
N LEU A 21 -50.33 -60.63 -79.33
CA LEU A 21 -50.37 -59.47 -78.42
C LEU A 21 -48.95 -58.94 -78.13
N PRO A 22 -48.73 -57.62 -77.96
CA PRO A 22 -47.48 -57.11 -77.42
C PRO A 22 -47.40 -57.39 -75.91
N ASP A 23 -46.26 -57.90 -75.47
CA ASP A 23 -45.95 -58.25 -74.08
C ASP A 23 -46.07 -57.04 -73.12
N PRO A 24 -46.69 -57.19 -71.93
CA PRO A 24 -46.75 -56.15 -70.92
C PRO A 24 -45.38 -55.80 -70.29
N ALA A 25 -44.34 -56.62 -70.55
CA ALA A 25 -43.00 -56.47 -69.98
C ALA A 25 -42.24 -55.23 -70.50
N ASN A 26 -42.51 -54.79 -71.73
CA ASN A 26 -41.76 -53.67 -72.33
C ASN A 26 -42.25 -52.30 -71.83
N ALA A 27 -43.55 -52.16 -71.55
CA ALA A 27 -44.11 -50.96 -70.92
C ALA A 27 -43.71 -50.83 -69.44
N THR A 28 -43.45 -51.95 -68.75
CA THR A 28 -42.93 -51.93 -67.37
C THR A 28 -41.45 -51.53 -67.31
N LEU A 29 -40.66 -51.84 -68.34
CA LEU A 29 -39.24 -51.48 -68.45
C LEU A 29 -39.02 -49.98 -68.74
N GLU A 30 -39.82 -49.37 -69.62
CA GLU A 30 -39.71 -47.92 -69.88
C GLU A 30 -40.22 -47.06 -68.70
N VAL A 31 -41.31 -47.46 -68.04
CA VAL A 31 -41.78 -46.78 -66.83
C VAL A 31 -40.77 -46.94 -65.68
N ALA A 32 -40.15 -48.11 -65.52
CA ALA A 32 -39.10 -48.33 -64.53
C ALA A 32 -37.83 -47.49 -64.81
N GLN A 33 -37.41 -47.36 -66.07
CA GLN A 33 -36.27 -46.52 -66.47
C GLN A 33 -36.56 -45.02 -66.32
N ALA A 34 -37.76 -44.55 -66.66
CA ALA A 34 -38.18 -43.17 -66.44
C ALA A 34 -38.26 -42.83 -64.93
N THR A 35 -38.80 -43.73 -64.10
CA THR A 35 -38.80 -43.54 -62.64
C THR A 35 -37.40 -43.61 -62.01
N ALA A 36 -36.47 -44.33 -62.63
CA ALA A 36 -35.07 -44.38 -62.17
C ALA A 36 -34.32 -43.07 -62.50
N LEU A 37 -34.54 -42.51 -63.69
CA LEU A 37 -34.02 -41.19 -64.09
C LEU A 37 -34.55 -40.06 -63.20
N ASP A 38 -35.84 -40.11 -62.84
CA ASP A 38 -36.46 -39.15 -61.90
C ASP A 38 -35.88 -39.30 -60.47
N ALA A 39 -35.59 -40.52 -60.03
CA ALA A 39 -34.96 -40.77 -58.73
C ALA A 39 -33.50 -40.28 -58.70
N GLU A 40 -32.75 -40.47 -59.79
CA GLU A 40 -31.36 -40.01 -59.93
C GLU A 40 -31.28 -38.46 -59.94
N LEU A 41 -32.22 -37.81 -60.62
CA LEU A 41 -32.37 -36.35 -60.61
C LEU A 41 -32.69 -35.83 -59.21
N LEU A 42 -33.66 -36.45 -58.51
CA LEU A 42 -34.04 -36.08 -57.14
C LEU A 42 -32.86 -36.26 -56.16
N GLN A 43 -32.07 -37.31 -56.34
CA GLN A 43 -30.89 -37.60 -55.54
C GLN A 43 -29.79 -36.56 -55.79
N SER A 44 -29.57 -36.14 -57.04
CA SER A 44 -28.64 -35.04 -57.36
C SER A 44 -29.08 -33.70 -56.74
N MET A 45 -30.38 -33.41 -56.73
CA MET A 45 -30.94 -32.20 -56.12
C MET A 45 -30.80 -32.24 -54.59
N MET A 46 -31.02 -33.40 -53.96
CA MET A 46 -30.79 -33.59 -52.53
C MET A 46 -29.32 -33.43 -52.15
N GLU A 47 -28.39 -33.98 -52.94
CA GLU A 47 -26.96 -33.84 -52.68
C GLU A 47 -26.51 -32.38 -52.85
N SER A 48 -27.05 -31.67 -53.84
CA SER A 48 -26.81 -30.23 -54.03
C SER A 48 -27.36 -29.39 -52.87
N LEU A 49 -28.60 -29.64 -52.43
CA LEU A 49 -29.21 -28.96 -51.29
C LEU A 49 -28.44 -29.23 -50.00
N LYS A 50 -28.04 -30.47 -49.78
CA LYS A 50 -27.22 -30.88 -48.64
C LYS A 50 -25.89 -30.12 -48.63
N ALA A 51 -25.20 -30.06 -49.77
CA ALA A 51 -23.95 -29.31 -49.91
C ALA A 51 -24.17 -27.81 -49.62
N GLU A 52 -25.25 -27.22 -50.12
CA GLU A 52 -25.56 -25.81 -49.90
C GLU A 52 -25.90 -25.50 -48.44
N VAL A 53 -26.68 -26.36 -47.78
CA VAL A 53 -27.05 -26.22 -46.36
C VAL A 53 -25.83 -26.40 -45.46
N PHE A 54 -25.01 -27.43 -45.68
CA PHE A 54 -23.78 -27.61 -44.91
C PHE A 54 -22.80 -26.46 -45.13
N GLY A 55 -22.64 -25.97 -46.37
CA GLY A 55 -21.83 -24.80 -46.66
C GLY A 55 -22.32 -23.52 -45.95
N LYS A 56 -23.64 -23.31 -45.88
CA LYS A 56 -24.24 -22.20 -45.12
C LYS A 56 -24.03 -22.35 -43.62
N ILE A 57 -24.17 -23.56 -43.07
CA ILE A 57 -23.92 -23.86 -41.65
C ILE A 57 -22.45 -23.57 -41.32
N ASP A 58 -21.50 -24.09 -42.09
CA ASP A 58 -20.06 -23.87 -41.87
C ASP A 58 -19.71 -22.38 -41.94
N SER A 59 -20.27 -21.67 -42.91
CA SER A 59 -20.08 -20.22 -43.05
C SER A 59 -20.61 -19.45 -41.84
N LEU A 60 -21.84 -19.74 -41.41
CA LEU A 60 -22.47 -19.11 -40.24
C LEU A 60 -21.72 -19.44 -38.95
N SER A 61 -21.33 -20.70 -38.75
CA SER A 61 -20.52 -21.14 -37.62
C SER A 61 -19.17 -20.42 -37.59
N SER A 62 -18.48 -20.30 -38.73
CA SER A 62 -17.21 -19.55 -38.79
C SER A 62 -17.41 -18.06 -38.47
N SER A 63 -18.51 -17.45 -38.96
CA SER A 63 -18.81 -16.04 -38.75
C SER A 63 -19.11 -15.74 -37.28
N LEU A 64 -19.99 -16.53 -36.67
CA LEU A 64 -20.36 -16.38 -35.25
C LEU A 64 -19.17 -16.62 -34.32
N LEU A 65 -18.30 -17.59 -34.64
CA LEU A 65 -17.07 -17.82 -33.89
C LEU A 65 -16.11 -16.62 -34.02
N LYS A 66 -15.94 -16.05 -35.21
CA LYS A 66 -15.11 -14.85 -35.40
C LYS A 66 -15.67 -13.63 -34.67
N GLU A 67 -16.98 -13.40 -34.71
CA GLU A 67 -17.64 -12.29 -34.03
C GLU A 67 -17.54 -12.40 -32.50
N SER A 68 -17.62 -13.60 -31.95
CA SER A 68 -17.48 -13.83 -30.50
C SER A 68 -16.02 -13.80 -30.02
N ILE A 69 -15.06 -14.27 -30.83
CA ILE A 69 -13.64 -14.38 -30.45
C ILE A 69 -12.90 -13.04 -30.63
N ARG A 70 -13.18 -12.25 -31.66
CA ARG A 70 -12.52 -10.95 -31.91
C ARG A 70 -12.51 -10.01 -30.69
N PRO A 71 -13.64 -9.69 -30.04
CA PRO A 71 -13.64 -8.77 -28.90
C PRO A 71 -12.87 -9.32 -27.69
N LEU A 72 -12.74 -10.66 -27.57
CA LEU A 72 -11.89 -11.27 -26.55
C LEU A 72 -10.40 -11.11 -26.90
N GLN A 73 -10.02 -11.25 -28.17
CA GLN A 73 -8.66 -11.00 -28.64
C GLN A 73 -8.25 -9.53 -28.40
N ASP A 74 -9.12 -8.59 -28.75
CA ASP A 74 -8.89 -7.16 -28.53
C ASP A 74 -8.72 -6.84 -27.04
N LYS A 75 -9.56 -7.42 -26.18
CA LYS A 75 -9.44 -7.28 -24.71
C LYS A 75 -8.15 -7.88 -24.17
N VAL A 76 -7.73 -9.05 -24.68
CA VAL A 76 -6.47 -9.68 -24.28
C VAL A 76 -5.28 -8.82 -24.67
N GLU A 77 -5.28 -8.22 -25.87
CA GLU A 77 -4.24 -7.30 -26.30
C GLU A 77 -4.22 -6.03 -25.44
N GLN A 78 -5.39 -5.44 -25.19
CA GLN A 78 -5.54 -4.27 -24.31
C GLN A 78 -5.05 -4.57 -22.89
N HIS A 79 -5.41 -5.72 -22.32
CA HIS A 79 -4.94 -6.14 -21.01
C HIS A 79 -3.42 -6.37 -21.02
N GLY A 80 -2.86 -6.94 -22.08
CA GLY A 80 -1.42 -7.09 -22.24
C GLY A 80 -0.70 -5.74 -22.19
N GLN A 81 -1.22 -4.73 -22.88
CA GLN A 81 -0.67 -3.36 -22.82
C GLN A 81 -0.77 -2.76 -21.42
N THR A 82 -1.92 -2.88 -20.75
CA THR A 82 -2.09 -2.37 -19.38
C THR A 82 -1.14 -3.06 -18.39
N VAL A 83 -0.91 -4.37 -18.54
CA VAL A 83 0.03 -5.12 -17.69
C VAL A 83 1.45 -4.59 -17.88
N LEU A 84 1.90 -4.37 -19.12
CA LEU A 84 3.23 -3.81 -19.39
C LEU A 84 3.41 -2.41 -18.79
N GLU A 85 2.38 -1.56 -18.87
CA GLU A 85 2.41 -0.24 -18.24
C GLU A 85 2.49 -0.32 -16.71
N LEU A 86 1.73 -1.22 -16.09
CA LEU A 86 1.76 -1.47 -14.65
C LEU A 86 3.12 -2.03 -14.20
N GLU A 87 3.72 -2.95 -14.95
CA GLU A 87 5.05 -3.50 -14.66
C GLU A 87 6.12 -2.41 -14.72
N ARG A 88 6.04 -1.53 -15.72
CA ARG A 88 6.95 -0.38 -15.84
C ARG A 88 6.78 0.59 -14.68
N ALA A 89 5.54 0.93 -14.31
CA ALA A 89 5.24 1.82 -13.19
C ALA A 89 5.70 1.23 -11.86
N ALA A 90 5.50 -0.08 -11.65
CA ALA A 90 5.97 -0.79 -10.46
C ALA A 90 7.50 -0.76 -10.35
N THR A 91 8.21 -0.92 -11.47
CA THR A 91 9.67 -0.84 -11.51
C THR A 91 10.16 0.57 -11.17
N ASP A 92 9.55 1.61 -11.76
CA ASP A 92 9.85 3.02 -11.44
C ASP A 92 9.62 3.33 -9.96
N HIS A 93 8.46 2.91 -9.43
CA HIS A 93 8.11 3.13 -8.03
C HIS A 93 9.05 2.38 -7.09
N SER A 94 9.44 1.15 -7.43
CA SER A 94 10.44 0.39 -6.65
C SER A 94 11.78 1.14 -6.62
N GLY A 95 12.25 1.67 -7.75
CA GLY A 95 13.45 2.51 -7.81
C GLY A 95 13.34 3.74 -6.90
N ARG A 96 12.25 4.49 -7.02
CA ARG A 96 12.00 5.68 -6.18
C ARG A 96 11.93 5.35 -4.69
N ILE A 97 11.34 4.21 -4.32
CA ILE A 97 11.30 3.75 -2.93
C ILE A 97 12.72 3.51 -2.42
N THR A 98 13.57 2.81 -3.18
CA THR A 98 14.95 2.57 -2.76
C THR A 98 15.76 3.87 -2.59
N GLU A 99 15.57 4.86 -3.47
CA GLU A 99 16.20 6.18 -3.34
C GLU A 99 15.72 6.95 -2.11
N LEU A 100 14.41 6.87 -1.82
CA LEU A 100 13.81 7.48 -0.64
C LEU A 100 14.32 6.82 0.64
N GLU A 101 14.40 5.48 0.69
CA GLU A 101 14.94 4.74 1.83
C GLU A 101 16.40 5.11 2.10
N ALA A 102 17.22 5.23 1.05
CA ALA A 102 18.61 5.69 1.17
C ALA A 102 18.69 7.12 1.69
N THR A 103 17.81 8.01 1.20
CA THR A 103 17.74 9.41 1.65
C THR A 103 17.32 9.51 3.11
N VAL A 104 16.28 8.78 3.52
CA VAL A 104 15.81 8.73 4.90
C VAL A 104 16.91 8.22 5.82
N SER A 105 17.59 7.13 5.45
CA SER A 105 18.71 6.58 6.23
C SER A 105 19.83 7.59 6.43
N ARG A 106 20.20 8.32 5.36
CA ARG A 106 21.20 9.40 5.43
C ARG A 106 20.74 10.54 6.34
N LEU A 107 19.48 10.98 6.21
CA LEU A 107 18.94 12.07 7.03
C LEU A 107 18.86 11.67 8.51
N MET A 108 18.48 10.43 8.82
CA MET A 108 18.47 9.92 10.20
C MET A 108 19.88 9.92 10.80
N ALA A 109 20.89 9.50 10.03
CA ALA A 109 22.28 9.55 10.47
C ALA A 109 22.76 11.00 10.72
N GLN A 110 22.40 11.92 9.83
CA GLN A 110 22.74 13.35 9.99
C GLN A 110 22.03 13.98 11.20
N ALA A 111 20.74 13.66 11.40
CA ALA A 111 19.99 14.14 12.55
C ALA A 111 20.63 13.67 13.86
N LYS A 112 21.00 12.39 13.95
CA LYS A 112 21.70 11.84 15.11
C LYS A 112 23.05 12.51 15.35
N ASP A 113 23.87 12.69 14.32
CA ASP A 113 25.16 13.36 14.44
C ASP A 113 25.03 14.82 14.89
N ILE A 114 23.99 15.53 14.43
CA ILE A 114 23.69 16.88 14.92
C ILE A 114 23.26 16.85 16.39
N ASP A 115 22.40 15.90 16.76
CA ASP A 115 21.92 15.74 18.14
C ASP A 115 23.08 15.46 19.10
N ASP A 116 23.94 14.49 18.77
CA ASP A 116 25.14 14.14 19.54
C ASP A 116 26.10 15.36 19.68
N ARG A 117 26.26 16.16 18.62
CA ARG A 117 27.07 17.39 18.67
C ARG A 117 26.43 18.48 19.52
N CYS A 118 25.11 18.64 19.44
CA CYS A 118 24.37 19.58 20.27
C CYS A 118 24.51 19.20 21.75
N GLU A 119 24.38 17.92 22.10
CA GLU A 119 24.59 17.42 23.45
C GLU A 119 26.03 17.66 23.94
N ASP A 120 27.05 17.37 23.14
CA ASP A 120 28.45 17.66 23.52
C ASP A 120 28.69 19.17 23.72
N LEU A 121 28.17 20.01 22.82
CA LEU A 121 28.31 21.46 22.90
C LEU A 121 27.59 22.04 24.12
N GLU A 122 26.36 21.59 24.39
CA GLU A 122 25.63 21.98 25.59
C GLU A 122 26.35 21.54 26.85
N GLY A 123 26.80 20.28 26.88
CA GLY A 123 27.59 19.72 27.97
C GLY A 123 28.84 20.54 28.23
N ARG A 124 29.63 20.85 27.18
CA ARG A 124 30.85 21.68 27.23
C ARG A 124 30.58 23.10 27.73
N SER A 125 29.51 23.72 27.24
CA SER A 125 29.12 25.08 27.60
C SER A 125 28.70 25.18 29.07
N ARG A 126 28.00 24.16 29.59
CA ARG A 126 27.46 24.14 30.95
C ARG A 126 28.38 23.47 31.98
N ARG A 127 29.56 22.96 31.61
CA ARG A 127 30.46 22.26 32.58
C ARG A 127 30.78 23.11 33.81
N ASN A 128 30.94 24.41 33.64
CA ASN A 128 31.27 25.29 34.76
C ASN A 128 30.03 25.91 35.43
N ASN A 129 28.83 25.50 35.03
CA ASN A 129 27.60 26.01 35.60
C ASN A 129 27.14 25.14 36.77
N ILE A 130 26.65 25.81 37.81
CA ILE A 130 25.95 25.20 38.95
C ILE A 130 24.56 25.81 39.06
N ARG A 131 23.64 25.00 39.59
CA ARG A 131 22.25 25.40 39.83
C ARG A 131 22.00 25.47 41.33
N LEU A 132 21.58 26.64 41.81
CA LEU A 132 21.20 26.86 43.20
C LEU A 132 19.68 26.90 43.29
N VAL A 133 19.10 26.13 44.21
CA VAL A 133 17.65 26.08 44.48
C VAL A 133 17.41 26.54 45.92
N GLY A 134 16.31 27.27 46.16
CA GLY A 134 15.91 27.70 47.51
C GLY A 134 16.41 29.09 47.94
N ILE A 135 16.84 29.92 46.99
CA ILE A 135 17.23 31.32 47.27
C ILE A 135 15.99 32.20 47.10
N SER A 136 15.56 32.86 48.18
CA SER A 136 14.42 33.78 48.15
C SER A 136 14.63 34.94 47.17
N GLU A 137 13.59 35.26 46.40
CA GLU A 137 13.69 36.28 45.36
C GLU A 137 13.79 37.70 45.94
N GLY A 138 14.67 38.50 45.35
CA GLY A 138 14.85 39.91 45.74
C GLY A 138 15.89 40.15 46.83
N MET A 139 16.42 39.08 47.44
CA MET A 139 17.54 39.16 48.39
C MET A 139 18.87 39.52 47.73
N GLU A 140 19.01 39.18 46.45
CA GLU A 140 20.24 39.39 45.66
C GLU A 140 20.60 40.88 45.44
N GLY A 141 19.63 41.78 45.62
CA GLY A 141 19.80 43.21 45.33
C GLY A 141 20.24 43.48 43.88
N PRO A 142 20.92 44.61 43.61
CA PRO A 142 21.31 44.98 42.26
C PRO A 142 22.51 44.19 41.72
N ARG A 143 23.19 43.38 42.56
CA ARG A 143 24.44 42.68 42.22
C ARG A 143 24.36 41.18 42.57
N PRO A 144 23.58 40.39 41.81
CA PRO A 144 23.35 38.98 42.10
C PRO A 144 24.64 38.15 42.12
N THR A 145 25.58 38.39 41.21
CA THR A 145 26.87 37.66 41.18
C THR A 145 27.67 37.82 42.47
N GLU A 146 27.77 39.04 43.00
CA GLU A 146 28.53 39.29 44.22
C GLU A 146 27.84 38.69 45.45
N PHE A 147 26.51 38.78 45.51
CA PHE A 147 25.69 38.19 46.56
C PHE A 147 25.88 36.67 46.60
N ILE A 148 25.72 35.99 45.47
CA ILE A 148 25.85 34.54 45.37
C ILE A 148 27.27 34.08 45.72
N ALA A 149 28.31 34.80 45.30
CA ALA A 149 29.68 34.46 45.65
C ALA A 149 29.91 34.50 47.17
N LYS A 150 29.40 35.53 47.86
CA LYS A 150 29.47 35.62 49.33
C LYS A 150 28.64 34.55 50.02
N LEU A 151 27.44 34.28 49.51
CA LEU A 151 26.56 33.24 50.04
C LEU A 151 27.22 31.86 49.99
N LEU A 152 27.90 31.52 48.89
CA LEU A 152 28.60 30.26 48.74
C LEU A 152 29.81 30.16 49.69
N GLU A 153 30.55 31.25 49.86
CA GLU A 153 31.65 31.34 50.82
C GLU A 153 31.18 31.04 52.25
N GLU A 154 30.10 31.69 52.69
CA GLU A 154 29.54 31.53 54.04
C GLU A 154 28.94 30.14 54.28
N ILE A 155 28.13 29.64 53.34
CA ILE A 155 27.38 28.38 53.52
C ILE A 155 28.28 27.16 53.40
N LEU A 156 29.23 27.18 52.46
CA LEU A 156 30.13 26.06 52.21
C LEU A 156 31.46 26.19 52.96
N ARG A 157 31.61 27.26 53.75
CA ARG A 157 32.80 27.59 54.55
C ARG A 157 34.09 27.55 53.71
N LEU A 158 34.02 28.10 52.50
CA LEU A 158 35.16 28.15 51.57
C LEU A 158 36.27 29.03 52.15
N ASP A 159 37.52 28.65 51.92
CA ASP A 159 38.67 29.41 52.42
C ASP A 159 38.81 30.78 51.72
N GLU A 160 38.36 30.84 50.46
CA GLU A 160 38.32 32.06 49.67
C GLU A 160 36.98 32.21 48.96
N LYS A 161 36.59 33.46 48.72
CA LYS A 161 35.42 33.80 47.93
C LYS A 161 35.54 33.26 46.49
N PRO A 162 34.59 32.43 46.01
CA PRO A 162 34.66 31.88 44.67
C PRO A 162 34.49 32.96 43.59
N GLN A 163 35.34 32.92 42.56
CA GLN A 163 35.22 33.78 41.39
C GLN A 163 34.11 33.28 40.46
N LEU A 164 33.08 34.10 40.27
CA LEU A 164 31.92 33.81 39.42
C LEU A 164 31.90 34.75 38.21
N ASP A 165 31.67 34.20 37.02
CA ASP A 165 31.49 34.98 35.80
C ASP A 165 30.13 35.67 35.79
N ARG A 166 29.10 34.92 36.21
CA ARG A 166 27.70 35.37 36.17
C ARG A 166 26.86 34.55 37.14
N ALA A 167 25.96 35.22 37.86
CA ALA A 167 24.85 34.56 38.53
C ALA A 167 23.55 35.27 38.14
N HIS A 168 22.54 34.50 37.77
CA HIS A 168 21.22 35.05 37.50
C HIS A 168 20.11 34.06 37.83
N PRO A 169 18.90 34.54 38.20
CA PRO A 169 17.71 33.70 38.25
C PRO A 169 17.40 33.12 36.87
N THR A 170 16.78 31.94 36.84
CA THR A 170 16.23 31.38 35.60
C THR A 170 15.14 32.30 35.02
N LEU A 171 15.00 32.34 33.70
CA LEU A 171 14.05 33.20 32.98
C LEU A 171 12.58 32.79 33.11
N ARG A 172 12.21 32.08 34.18
CA ARG A 172 10.81 31.72 34.45
C ARG A 172 10.05 32.93 34.97
N ASP A 173 8.73 32.90 34.82
CA ASP A 173 7.84 33.89 35.43
C ASP A 173 8.07 33.97 36.93
N ARG A 174 7.92 35.18 37.47
CA ARG A 174 8.14 35.42 38.89
C ARG A 174 7.11 34.62 39.70
N PRO A 175 7.53 33.67 40.56
CA PRO A 175 6.65 32.92 41.43
C PRO A 175 5.88 33.86 42.36
N ARG A 176 4.67 33.46 42.77
CA ARG A 176 3.89 34.22 43.76
C ARG A 176 4.51 34.05 45.14
N GLU A 177 4.14 34.92 46.06
CA GLU A 177 4.58 34.82 47.45
C GLU A 177 4.10 33.48 48.04
N GLY A 178 5.05 32.62 48.43
CA GLY A 178 4.79 31.25 48.91
C GLY A 178 5.08 30.13 47.91
N ASP A 179 5.25 30.44 46.62
CA ASP A 179 5.67 29.47 45.60
C ASP A 179 7.20 29.22 45.68
N THR A 180 7.66 28.11 45.09
CA THR A 180 9.10 27.78 45.08
C THR A 180 9.92 28.84 44.33
N PRO A 181 10.96 29.43 44.94
CA PRO A 181 11.78 30.45 44.29
C PRO A 181 12.46 29.95 43.02
N ARG A 182 12.71 30.86 42.07
CA ARG A 182 13.42 30.51 40.83
C ARG A 182 14.83 30.04 41.13
N PRO A 183 15.27 28.92 40.53
CA PRO A 183 16.66 28.50 40.62
C PRO A 183 17.57 29.57 40.02
N PHE A 184 18.75 29.71 40.61
CA PHE A 184 19.85 30.48 40.05
C PHE A 184 20.71 29.59 39.18
N VAL A 185 21.08 30.10 38.01
CA VAL A 185 22.16 29.54 37.18
C VAL A 185 23.40 30.40 37.42
N VAL A 186 24.47 29.74 37.80
CA VAL A 186 25.72 30.38 38.21
C VAL A 186 26.86 29.78 37.42
N ARG A 187 27.57 30.61 36.67
CA ARG A 187 28.79 30.23 35.96
C ARG A 187 30.00 30.52 36.82
N VAL A 188 30.67 29.47 37.28
CA VAL A 188 31.92 29.55 38.03
C VAL A 188 33.07 29.74 37.05
N HIS A 189 34.02 30.64 37.36
CA HIS A 189 35.10 30.93 36.43
C HIS A 189 36.04 29.73 36.22
N TYR A 190 36.40 29.05 37.33
CA TYR A 190 37.33 27.92 37.31
C TYR A 190 36.65 26.58 37.60
N PHE A 191 37.05 25.55 36.86
CA PHE A 191 36.52 24.18 36.99
C PHE A 191 36.82 23.55 38.36
N HIS A 192 38.03 23.75 38.90
CA HIS A 192 38.39 23.20 40.21
C HIS A 192 37.52 23.79 41.33
N THR A 193 37.27 25.10 41.32
CA THR A 193 36.40 25.79 42.29
C THR A 193 34.97 25.27 42.19
N ARG A 194 34.48 25.03 40.97
CA ARG A 194 33.16 24.42 40.75
C ARG A 194 33.06 23.03 41.38
N ASN A 195 34.08 22.19 41.20
CA ASN A 195 34.08 20.84 41.78
C ASN A 195 34.20 20.86 43.29
N GLU A 196 35.00 21.77 43.85
CA GLU A 196 35.07 21.98 45.30
C GLU A 196 33.71 22.40 45.86
N ILE A 197 33.04 23.37 45.23
CA ILE A 197 31.69 23.81 45.61
C ILE A 197 30.72 22.62 45.61
N LEU A 198 30.71 21.80 44.55
CA LEU A 198 29.83 20.64 44.47
C LEU A 198 30.17 19.56 45.50
N GLY A 199 31.46 19.32 45.75
CA GLY A 199 31.93 18.37 46.76
C GLY A 199 31.49 18.79 48.16
N ARG A 200 31.82 20.03 48.57
CA ARG A 200 31.43 20.57 49.87
C ARG A 200 29.91 20.65 50.03
N ALA A 201 29.17 20.99 48.97
CA ALA A 201 27.72 21.01 49.00
C ALA A 201 27.12 19.60 49.20
N GLY A 202 27.75 18.56 48.67
CA GLY A 202 27.39 17.17 48.92
C GLY A 202 27.64 16.76 50.37
N ASP A 203 28.81 17.10 50.92
CA ASP A 203 29.20 16.75 52.28
C ASP A 203 28.36 17.47 53.34
N LEU A 204 27.97 18.72 53.06
CA LEU A 204 27.20 19.58 53.97
C LEU A 204 25.69 19.49 53.74
N SER A 205 25.22 18.59 52.85
CA SER A 205 23.80 18.42 52.57
C SER A 205 23.05 17.86 53.79
N PRO A 206 21.88 18.40 54.17
CA PRO A 206 21.14 19.49 53.53
C PRO A 206 21.70 20.89 53.86
N LEU A 207 21.85 21.74 52.84
CA LEU A 207 22.27 23.13 53.06
C LEU A 207 21.09 23.96 53.55
N LEU A 208 21.29 24.72 54.61
CA LEU A 208 20.30 25.65 55.16
C LEU A 208 20.70 27.07 54.81
N CYS A 209 20.01 27.65 53.84
CA CYS A 209 20.14 29.07 53.49
C CYS A 209 19.09 29.85 54.30
N GLN A 210 19.48 30.44 55.43
CA GLN A 210 18.62 31.32 56.25
C GLN A 210 17.20 30.76 56.52
N GLY A 211 17.12 29.46 56.84
CA GLY A 211 15.87 28.76 57.17
C GLY A 211 15.17 28.07 55.99
N ILE A 212 15.67 28.20 54.77
CA ILE A 212 15.16 27.48 53.58
C ILE A 212 16.17 26.41 53.15
N LEU A 213 15.66 25.22 52.84
CA LEU A 213 16.46 24.11 52.32
C LEU A 213 17.01 24.46 50.93
N GLY A 214 18.32 24.74 50.89
CA GLY A 214 19.06 25.01 49.67
C GLY A 214 19.67 23.73 49.11
N VAL A 215 19.67 23.59 47.79
CA VAL A 215 20.39 22.49 47.11
C VAL A 215 21.24 23.07 45.99
N VAL A 216 22.54 22.76 46.01
CA VAL A 216 23.46 23.01 44.89
C VAL A 216 23.50 21.75 44.05
N ARG A 217 23.23 21.88 42.75
CA ARG A 217 23.34 20.78 41.79
C ARG A 217 24.16 21.19 40.60
N HIS A 218 24.70 20.19 39.90
CA HIS A 218 25.13 20.37 38.52
C HIS A 218 23.93 20.82 37.67
N GLU A 219 24.13 21.73 36.72
CA GLU A 219 23.08 22.10 35.78
C GLU A 219 22.82 20.91 34.82
N PRO A 220 21.61 20.33 34.80
CA PRO A 220 21.34 19.15 33.99
C PRO A 220 21.38 19.47 32.48
N LEU A 221 21.68 18.44 31.68
CA LEU A 221 21.35 18.39 30.25
C LEU A 221 19.81 18.36 30.14
N ILE A 222 19.23 19.09 29.17
CA ILE A 222 17.77 19.14 28.98
C ILE A 222 17.28 17.80 28.45
#